data_AF-A0A3D6DG86-F1
#
_entry.id   AF-A0A3D6DG86-F1
#
_cell.length_a   1.000
_cell.length_b   1.000
_cell.length_c   1.000
_cell.angle_alpha   90.00
_cell.angle_beta   90.00
_cell.angle_gamma   90.00
#
_symmetry.space_group_name_H-M   'P 1'
#
loop_
_entity.id
_entity.type
_entity.pdbx_description
1 polymer ?
#
loop_
_entity_poly.entity_id
_entity_poly.type
_entity_poly.pdbx_seq_one_letter_code
_entity_poly.pdbx_strand_id
1 'polypeptide(L)'
;MNDSNDKYRNLLFLVRSHSFSLILLVAGIAWTTMYIRSVLASTDTADLSQPTEMLFAGLALILSAVLAMPAVLDRIPQKAYRVLMAAGVIGAAYFFMASTNSVLDEEQFLADQKAVNAITIQRLTDIRDAQLAYKDVHGEFTDSFDTLLAFINAPLVPLNFSIGSFHDTLPEAMCYEEGYVIRRADVPGVAAELGWDEQSLLDSITADAVAYKVRDTLYTSFFAENFVEEKRTDKKLPKVDLDSLSFSPTSGERFMIDTTYVNQSGLRVSAIKVQDPTPFGRANVKK
;
A
#
# COMPACT_ATOMS: atom_id res chain seq x y z
N MET A 1 -10.05 66.97 -31.44
CA MET A 1 -9.80 65.51 -31.50
C MET A 1 -8.41 65.22 -30.93
N ASN A 2 -8.26 65.02 -29.63
CA ASN A 2 -7.02 64.47 -29.03
C ASN A 2 -7.23 63.84 -27.63
N ASP A 3 -8.39 64.06 -26.99
CA ASP A 3 -8.72 63.54 -25.64
C ASP A 3 -8.61 62.01 -25.51
N SER A 4 -8.88 61.28 -26.60
CA SER A 4 -8.73 59.82 -26.66
C SER A 4 -7.28 59.38 -26.47
N ASN A 5 -6.32 60.04 -27.16
CA ASN A 5 -4.91 59.64 -27.15
C ASN A 5 -4.22 59.96 -25.81
N ASP A 6 -4.59 61.08 -25.16
CA ASP A 6 -4.09 61.44 -23.84
C ASP A 6 -4.67 60.55 -22.72
N LYS A 7 -5.94 60.13 -22.84
CA LYS A 7 -6.52 59.09 -21.97
C LYS A 7 -5.78 57.77 -22.08
N TYR A 8 -5.49 57.30 -23.30
CA TYR A 8 -4.72 56.06 -23.50
C TYR A 8 -3.29 56.17 -22.97
N ARG A 9 -2.60 57.30 -23.15
CA ARG A 9 -1.25 57.52 -22.60
C ARG A 9 -1.24 57.54 -21.07
N ASN A 10 -2.21 58.19 -20.45
CA ASN A 10 -2.35 58.19 -18.98
C ASN A 10 -2.70 56.81 -18.44
N LEU A 11 -3.61 56.08 -19.10
CA LEU A 11 -3.91 54.68 -18.78
C LEU A 11 -2.66 53.80 -18.91
N LEU A 12 -1.90 53.93 -20.00
CA LEU A 12 -0.69 53.15 -20.23
C LEU A 12 0.40 53.44 -19.18
N PHE A 13 0.54 54.71 -18.78
CA PHE A 13 1.48 55.13 -17.73
C PHE A 13 1.08 54.58 -16.35
N LEU A 14 -0.21 54.64 -16.01
CA LEU A 14 -0.76 54.20 -14.74
C LEU A 14 -0.73 52.67 -14.62
N VAL A 15 -1.02 51.97 -15.71
CA VAL A 15 -0.84 50.52 -15.84
C VAL A 15 0.63 50.16 -15.63
N ARG A 16 1.55 50.77 -16.37
CA ARG A 16 3.00 50.47 -16.27
C ARG A 16 3.57 50.74 -14.87
N SER A 17 3.13 51.79 -14.19
CA SER A 17 3.64 52.14 -12.85
C SER A 17 3.15 51.18 -11.77
N HIS A 18 1.96 50.60 -11.90
CA HIS A 18 1.40 49.64 -10.93
C HIS A 18 1.58 48.18 -11.34
N SER A 19 1.99 47.88 -12.58
CA SER A 19 2.13 46.52 -13.12
C SER A 19 2.96 45.61 -12.21
N PHE A 20 4.09 46.13 -11.72
CA PHE A 20 5.02 45.33 -10.93
C PHE A 20 4.49 45.00 -9.52
N SER A 21 3.90 45.99 -8.83
CA SER A 21 3.22 45.79 -7.55
C SER A 21 2.05 44.80 -7.67
N LEU A 22 1.25 44.92 -8.74
CA LEU A 22 0.13 44.02 -9.00
C LEU A 22 0.60 42.56 -9.20
N ILE A 23 1.68 42.33 -9.94
CA ILE A 23 2.23 40.98 -10.15
C ILE A 23 2.68 40.37 -8.82
N LEU A 24 3.40 41.13 -7.98
CA LEU A 24 3.85 40.65 -6.66
C LEU A 24 2.66 40.36 -5.74
N LEU A 25 1.63 41.20 -5.77
CA LEU A 25 0.43 41.02 -4.96
C LEU A 25 -0.33 39.75 -5.36
N VAL A 26 -0.52 39.55 -6.67
CA VAL A 26 -1.18 38.34 -7.20
C VAL A 26 -0.37 37.09 -6.86
N ALA A 27 0.95 37.12 -7.03
CA ALA A 27 1.83 36.00 -6.67
C ALA A 27 1.77 35.66 -5.17
N GLY A 28 1.83 36.68 -4.30
CA GLY A 28 1.74 36.50 -2.85
C GLY A 28 0.36 35.98 -2.40
N ILE A 29 -0.72 36.47 -2.99
CA ILE A 29 -2.07 35.95 -2.73
C ILE A 29 -2.20 34.50 -3.21
N ALA A 30 -1.69 34.17 -4.40
CA ALA A 30 -1.75 32.81 -4.93
C ALA A 30 -1.02 31.80 -4.02
N TRP A 31 0.16 32.15 -3.50
CA TRP A 31 0.89 31.29 -2.57
C TRP A 31 0.25 31.15 -1.20
N THR A 32 -0.22 32.25 -0.61
CA THR A 32 -0.92 32.19 0.68
C THR A 32 -2.23 31.41 0.58
N THR A 33 -2.98 31.56 -0.52
CA THR A 33 -4.19 30.75 -0.76
C THR A 33 -3.87 29.28 -1.02
N MET A 34 -2.77 28.96 -1.70
CA MET A 34 -2.32 27.58 -1.88
C MET A 34 -2.01 26.92 -0.53
N TYR A 35 -1.30 27.62 0.36
CA TYR A 35 -1.03 27.17 1.73
C TYR A 35 -2.32 27.01 2.55
N ILE A 36 -3.22 27.99 2.53
CA ILE A 36 -4.47 27.89 3.29
C ILE A 36 -5.32 26.72 2.77
N ARG A 37 -5.41 26.54 1.44
CA ARG A 37 -6.13 25.41 0.84
C ARG A 37 -5.52 24.07 1.24
N SER A 38 -4.20 23.95 1.35
CA SER A 38 -3.60 22.69 1.79
C SER A 38 -3.89 22.41 3.26
N VAL A 39 -3.81 23.40 4.13
CA VAL A 39 -4.15 23.27 5.56
C VAL A 39 -5.63 22.93 5.76
N LEU A 40 -6.51 23.39 4.86
CA LEU A 40 -7.93 23.04 4.89
C LEU A 40 -8.20 21.67 4.24
N ALA A 41 -7.36 21.22 3.32
CA ALA A 41 -7.47 19.93 2.62
C ALA A 41 -6.77 18.79 3.37
N SER A 42 -5.96 19.08 4.39
CA SER A 42 -5.42 18.07 5.30
C SER A 42 -6.59 17.47 6.11
N THR A 43 -7.16 16.40 5.57
CA THR A 43 -8.00 15.47 6.33
C THR A 43 -7.08 14.54 7.12
N ASP A 44 -7.57 13.92 8.21
CA ASP A 44 -6.83 13.06 9.16
C ASP A 44 -5.98 11.93 8.56
N THR A 45 -5.95 11.75 7.24
CA THR A 45 -5.22 10.71 6.52
C THR A 45 -4.19 11.23 5.50
N ALA A 46 -4.12 12.56 5.29
CA ALA A 46 -3.21 13.20 4.35
C ALA A 46 -2.32 14.18 5.11
N ASP A 47 -1.21 13.68 5.65
CA ASP A 47 -0.17 14.41 6.38
C ASP A 47 0.68 15.27 5.41
N LEU A 48 0.02 16.09 4.57
CA LEU A 48 0.68 17.14 3.83
C LEU A 48 0.87 18.35 4.76
N SER A 49 1.76 18.21 5.75
CA SER A 49 2.25 19.37 6.49
C SER A 49 3.10 20.22 5.54
N GLN A 50 2.45 21.11 4.77
CA GLN A 50 3.19 22.04 3.94
C GLN A 50 4.04 22.97 4.83
N PRO A 51 5.26 23.30 4.40
CA PRO A 51 6.19 24.13 5.16
C PRO A 51 5.59 25.51 5.45
N THR A 52 5.66 25.95 6.71
CA THR A 52 5.24 27.30 7.15
C THR A 52 5.96 28.41 6.39
N GLU A 53 7.12 28.09 5.81
CA GLU A 53 7.94 28.89 4.93
C GLU A 53 7.16 29.39 3.70
N MET A 54 6.20 28.59 3.19
CA MET A 54 5.37 29.00 2.05
C MET A 54 4.39 30.12 2.42
N LEU A 55 3.87 30.09 3.66
CA LEU A 55 3.06 31.19 4.21
C LEU A 55 3.91 32.46 4.36
N PHE A 56 5.10 32.35 4.96
CA PHE A 56 6.00 33.50 5.15
C PHE A 56 6.44 34.12 3.82
N ALA A 57 6.73 33.30 2.81
CA ALA A 57 7.06 33.79 1.49
C ALA A 57 5.89 34.49 0.79
N GLY A 58 4.68 33.94 0.90
CA GLY A 58 3.47 34.59 0.40
C GLY A 58 3.22 35.95 1.05
N LEU A 59 3.37 36.03 2.38
CA LEU A 59 3.28 37.29 3.13
C LEU A 59 4.39 38.28 2.76
N ALA A 60 5.62 37.80 2.56
CA ALA A 60 6.76 38.62 2.14
C ALA A 60 6.56 39.21 0.73
N LEU A 61 5.94 38.46 -0.19
CA LEU A 61 5.58 38.95 -1.53
C LEU A 61 4.48 40.01 -1.46
N ILE A 62 3.47 39.83 -0.61
CA ILE A 62 2.41 40.84 -0.39
C ILE A 62 3.02 42.11 0.22
N LEU A 63 3.90 42.00 1.20
CA LEU A 63 4.61 43.14 1.78
C LEU A 63 5.45 43.88 0.73
N SER A 64 6.19 43.11 -0.09
CA SER A 64 6.98 43.64 -1.21
C SER A 64 6.10 44.32 -2.27
N ALA A 65 4.89 43.81 -2.50
CA ALA A 65 3.91 44.42 -3.39
C ALA A 65 3.43 45.78 -2.88
N VAL A 66 3.14 45.90 -1.58
CA VAL A 66 2.76 47.18 -0.95
C VAL A 66 3.89 48.19 -1.01
N LEU A 67 5.12 47.75 -0.74
CA LEU A 67 6.32 48.59 -0.85
C LEU A 67 6.58 49.06 -2.28
N ALA A 68 6.26 48.24 -3.28
CA ALA A 68 6.40 48.56 -4.71
C ALA A 68 5.33 49.52 -5.24
N MET A 69 4.36 49.95 -4.43
CA MET A 69 3.34 50.90 -4.87
C MET A 69 3.95 52.29 -5.11
N PRO A 70 3.61 52.97 -6.23
CA PRO A 70 4.10 54.31 -6.53
C PRO A 70 3.89 55.32 -5.38
N ALA A 71 2.76 55.24 -4.68
CA ALA A 71 2.46 56.10 -3.53
C ALA A 71 3.44 55.93 -2.35
N VAL A 72 4.07 54.77 -2.22
CA VAL A 72 5.09 54.48 -1.19
C VAL A 72 6.48 54.89 -1.69
N LEU A 73 6.76 54.73 -2.98
CA LEU A 73 8.01 55.20 -3.59
C LEU A 73 8.23 56.71 -3.37
N ASP A 74 7.17 57.50 -3.42
CA ASP A 74 7.26 58.96 -3.24
C ASP A 74 7.59 59.38 -1.79
N ARG A 75 7.49 58.45 -0.83
CA ARG A 75 7.70 58.71 0.61
C ARG A 75 9.05 58.20 1.13
N ILE A 76 9.75 57.35 0.37
CA ILE A 76 10.96 56.65 0.82
C ILE A 76 12.14 57.00 -0.10
N PRO A 77 13.36 57.23 0.44
CA PRO A 77 14.53 57.47 -0.40
C PRO A 77 14.83 56.29 -1.34
N GLN A 78 15.11 56.59 -2.61
CA GLN A 78 15.25 55.59 -3.68
C GLN A 78 16.30 54.51 -3.40
N LYS A 79 17.37 54.84 -2.65
CA LYS A 79 18.40 53.86 -2.23
C LYS A 79 17.85 52.84 -1.24
N ALA A 80 17.10 53.29 -0.24
CA ALA A 80 16.49 52.41 0.76
C ALA A 80 15.45 51.49 0.11
N TYR A 81 14.62 52.02 -0.80
CA TYR A 81 13.65 51.24 -1.56
C TYR A 81 14.28 50.07 -2.34
N ARG A 82 15.36 50.34 -3.11
CA ARG A 82 16.04 49.29 -3.89
C ARG A 82 16.61 48.17 -3.01
N VAL A 83 17.17 48.53 -1.86
CA VAL A 83 17.71 47.54 -0.89
C VAL A 83 16.58 46.71 -0.28
N LEU A 84 15.47 47.34 0.13
CA LEU A 84 14.32 46.64 0.71
C LEU A 84 13.66 45.68 -0.28
N MET A 85 13.52 46.09 -1.54
CA MET A 85 12.98 45.25 -2.60
C MET A 85 13.91 44.08 -2.94
N ALA A 86 15.22 44.33 -3.01
CA ALA A 86 16.20 43.25 -3.23
C ALA A 86 16.16 42.23 -2.09
N ALA A 87 16.09 42.70 -0.83
CA ALA A 87 15.96 41.83 0.34
C ALA A 87 14.66 41.01 0.31
N GLY A 88 13.52 41.62 -0.06
CA GLY A 88 12.23 40.93 -0.18
C GLY A 88 12.23 39.84 -1.25
N VAL A 89 12.78 40.13 -2.44
CA VAL A 89 12.87 39.16 -3.54
C VAL A 89 13.83 38.02 -3.21
N ILE A 90 15.01 38.31 -2.65
CA ILE A 90 15.98 37.29 -2.25
C ILE A 90 15.41 36.43 -1.11
N GLY A 91 14.75 37.04 -0.13
CA GLY A 91 14.08 36.33 0.96
C GLY A 91 12.99 35.40 0.45
N ALA A 92 12.13 35.88 -0.46
CA ALA A 92 11.10 35.05 -1.09
C ALA A 92 11.69 33.87 -1.88
N ALA A 93 12.77 34.10 -2.63
CA ALA A 93 13.47 33.03 -3.37
C ALA A 93 14.11 31.99 -2.42
N TYR A 94 14.70 32.42 -1.31
CA TYR A 94 15.24 31.52 -0.29
C TYR A 94 14.15 30.65 0.34
N PHE A 95 13.05 31.27 0.80
CA PHE A 95 11.92 30.52 1.37
C PHE A 95 11.26 29.60 0.36
N PHE A 96 11.25 29.95 -0.93
CA PHE A 96 10.80 29.04 -1.98
C PHE A 96 11.62 27.77 -2.03
N MET A 97 12.94 27.91 -2.13
CA MET A 97 13.85 26.77 -2.24
C MET A 97 13.82 25.91 -0.97
N ALA A 98 13.76 26.54 0.21
CA ALA A 98 13.62 25.84 1.48
C ALA A 98 12.30 25.05 1.55
N SER A 99 11.19 25.66 1.11
CA SER A 99 9.87 25.02 1.05
C SER A 99 9.87 23.82 0.11
N THR A 100 10.38 23.96 -1.11
CA THR A 100 10.38 22.86 -2.10
C THR A 100 11.22 21.68 -1.64
N ASN A 101 12.37 21.92 -1.01
CA ASN A 101 13.22 20.84 -0.51
C ASN A 101 12.53 20.08 0.63
N SER A 102 11.91 20.78 1.58
CA SER A 102 11.19 20.14 2.69
C SER A 102 10.00 19.30 2.25
N VAL A 103 9.27 19.72 1.20
CA VAL A 103 8.12 18.96 0.67
C VAL A 103 8.57 17.70 -0.06
N LEU A 104 9.62 17.80 -0.87
CA LEU A 104 10.17 16.66 -1.61
C LEU A 104 10.70 15.57 -0.68
N ASP A 105 11.36 15.96 0.42
CA ASP A 105 11.87 15.02 1.42
C ASP A 105 10.73 14.29 2.17
N GLU A 106 9.64 14.99 2.49
CA GLU A 106 8.46 14.38 3.14
C GLU A 106 7.73 13.43 2.19
N GLU A 107 7.53 13.81 0.93
CA GLU A 107 6.87 12.95 -0.06
C GLU A 107 7.66 11.66 -0.29
N GLN A 108 8.98 11.77 -0.42
CA GLN A 108 9.86 10.60 -0.53
C GLN A 108 9.77 9.73 0.73
N PHE A 109 9.79 10.32 1.92
CA PHE A 109 9.63 9.58 3.17
C PHE A 109 8.30 8.82 3.25
N LEU A 110 7.19 9.45 2.86
CA LEU A 110 5.87 8.82 2.83
C LEU A 110 5.80 7.69 1.78
N ALA A 111 6.40 7.90 0.60
CA ALA A 111 6.49 6.89 -0.45
C ALA A 111 7.29 5.66 0.02
N ASP A 112 8.46 5.88 0.61
CA ASP A 112 9.31 4.84 1.20
C ASP A 112 8.56 4.13 2.33
N GLN A 113 7.88 4.88 3.20
CA GLN A 113 7.11 4.32 4.30
C GLN A 113 5.99 3.41 3.79
N LYS A 114 5.27 3.84 2.76
CA LYS A 114 4.21 3.04 2.15
C LYS A 114 4.79 1.77 1.51
N ALA A 115 5.90 1.87 0.79
CA ALA A 115 6.54 0.73 0.13
C ALA A 115 7.03 -0.30 1.16
N VAL A 116 7.73 0.14 2.20
CA VAL A 116 8.25 -0.71 3.28
C VAL A 116 7.11 -1.34 4.07
N ASN A 117 6.11 -0.55 4.47
CA ASN A 117 4.96 -1.06 5.22
C ASN A 117 4.16 -2.08 4.41
N ALA A 118 4.03 -1.91 3.09
CA ALA A 118 3.38 -2.90 2.24
C ALA A 118 4.10 -4.26 2.29
N ILE A 119 5.44 -4.26 2.26
CA ILE A 119 6.25 -5.48 2.38
C ILE A 119 6.08 -6.11 3.77
N THR A 120 6.18 -5.32 4.84
CA THR A 120 6.01 -5.80 6.22
C THR A 120 4.62 -6.37 6.45
N ILE A 121 3.56 -5.69 6.00
CA ILE A 121 2.18 -6.16 6.10
C ILE A 121 2.03 -7.48 5.34
N GLN A 122 2.56 -7.58 4.12
CA GLN A 122 2.47 -8.82 3.35
C GLN A 122 3.17 -9.98 4.07
N ARG A 123 4.35 -9.77 4.68
CA ARG A 123 5.02 -10.80 5.49
C ARG A 123 4.20 -11.22 6.70
N LEU A 124 3.62 -10.26 7.43
CA LEU A 124 2.74 -10.55 8.57
C LEU A 124 1.48 -11.31 8.14
N THR A 125 0.94 -10.99 6.96
CA THR A 125 -0.15 -11.74 6.33
C THR A 125 0.26 -13.17 5.99
N ASP A 126 1.44 -13.36 5.38
CA ASP A 126 1.95 -14.69 5.04
C ASP A 126 2.17 -15.55 6.31
N ILE A 127 2.70 -14.96 7.40
CA ILE A 127 2.83 -15.61 8.71
C ILE A 127 1.46 -15.97 9.29
N ARG A 128 0.50 -15.04 9.22
CA ARG A 128 -0.87 -15.27 9.72
C ARG A 128 -1.51 -16.44 9.00
N ASP A 129 -1.41 -16.48 7.68
CA ASP A 129 -2.03 -17.54 6.88
C ASP A 129 -1.37 -18.91 7.17
N ALA A 130 -0.05 -18.94 7.37
CA ALA A 130 0.65 -20.14 7.83
C ALA A 130 0.22 -20.59 9.24
N GLN A 131 0.03 -19.63 10.17
CA GLN A 131 -0.45 -19.89 11.53
C GLN A 131 -1.90 -20.42 11.55
N LEU A 132 -2.76 -19.91 10.67
CA LEU A 132 -4.12 -20.43 10.50
C LEU A 132 -4.09 -21.89 10.03
N ALA A 133 -3.28 -22.20 9.01
CA ALA A 133 -3.11 -23.57 8.55
C ALA A 133 -2.51 -24.49 9.64
N TYR A 134 -1.54 -24.00 10.42
CA TYR A 134 -0.98 -24.73 11.55
C TYR A 134 -2.07 -25.07 12.58
N LYS A 135 -2.89 -24.09 12.94
CA LYS A 135 -4.02 -24.25 13.87
C LYS A 135 -5.07 -25.20 13.34
N ASP A 136 -5.33 -25.22 12.04
CA ASP A 136 -6.33 -26.14 11.47
C ASP A 136 -5.87 -27.60 11.56
N VAL A 137 -4.57 -27.86 11.51
CA VAL A 137 -3.98 -29.20 11.67
C VAL A 137 -3.79 -29.58 13.15
N HIS A 138 -3.34 -28.67 14.01
CA HIS A 138 -2.95 -28.97 15.40
C HIS A 138 -3.98 -28.54 16.46
N GLY A 139 -4.99 -27.74 16.10
CA GLY A 139 -6.02 -27.21 16.99
C GLY A 139 -5.68 -25.88 17.67
N GLU A 140 -4.42 -25.47 17.72
CA GLU A 140 -3.95 -24.23 18.34
C GLU A 140 -2.82 -23.57 17.55
N PHE A 141 -2.55 -22.28 17.82
CA PHE A 141 -1.42 -21.56 17.23
C PHE A 141 -0.11 -21.93 17.92
N THR A 142 1.01 -21.83 17.19
CA THR A 142 2.35 -21.99 17.77
C THR A 142 2.95 -20.64 18.15
N ASP A 143 3.66 -20.59 19.27
CA ASP A 143 4.42 -19.44 19.78
C ASP A 143 5.88 -19.42 19.29
N SER A 144 6.31 -20.43 18.52
CA SER A 144 7.67 -20.52 18.00
C SER A 144 7.69 -20.45 16.48
N PHE A 145 8.45 -19.49 15.96
CA PHE A 145 8.73 -19.41 14.53
C PHE A 145 9.46 -20.64 13.99
N ASP A 146 10.30 -21.30 14.79
CA ASP A 146 11.02 -22.49 14.33
C ASP A 146 10.04 -23.65 14.09
N THR A 147 9.07 -23.83 14.99
CA THR A 147 7.97 -24.79 14.84
C THR A 147 7.10 -24.45 13.63
N LEU A 148 6.78 -23.16 13.44
CA LEU A 148 6.01 -22.69 12.29
C LEU A 148 6.72 -22.98 10.96
N LEU A 149 8.02 -22.66 10.87
CA LEU A 149 8.83 -22.88 9.67
C LEU A 149 9.02 -24.37 9.37
N ALA A 150 9.16 -25.20 10.39
CA ALA A 150 9.18 -26.65 10.23
C ALA A 150 7.84 -27.16 9.66
N PHE A 151 6.71 -26.67 10.16
CA PHE A 151 5.38 -27.00 9.63
C PHE A 151 5.19 -26.56 8.17
N ILE A 152 5.64 -25.35 7.81
CA ILE A 152 5.47 -24.81 6.45
C ILE A 152 6.02 -25.76 5.38
N ASN A 153 7.14 -26.44 5.67
CA ASN A 153 7.78 -27.40 4.77
C ASN A 153 7.26 -28.83 4.92
N ALA A 154 6.60 -29.15 6.03
CA ALA A 154 6.12 -30.50 6.30
C ALA A 154 4.89 -30.83 5.42
N PRO A 155 4.80 -32.04 4.85
CA PRO A 155 3.65 -32.48 4.06
C PRO A 155 2.49 -32.89 4.99
N LEU A 156 1.96 -31.95 5.76
CA LEU A 156 0.94 -32.20 6.79
C LEU A 156 -0.39 -31.50 6.49
N VAL A 157 -0.50 -30.77 5.38
CA VAL A 157 -1.72 -30.06 5.01
C VAL A 157 -2.58 -30.97 4.14
N PRO A 158 -3.80 -31.36 4.58
CA PRO A 158 -4.71 -32.14 3.77
C PRO A 158 -5.29 -31.27 2.64
N LEU A 159 -5.06 -31.68 1.40
CA LEU A 159 -5.63 -31.09 0.19
C LEU A 159 -6.71 -32.02 -0.35
N ASN A 160 -7.95 -31.53 -0.40
CA ASN A 160 -9.03 -32.25 -1.06
C ASN A 160 -8.78 -32.25 -2.58
N PHE A 161 -8.38 -33.39 -3.10
CA PHE A 161 -8.18 -33.62 -4.52
C PHE A 161 -9.46 -34.20 -5.11
N SER A 162 -10.07 -33.47 -6.03
CA SER A 162 -11.33 -33.85 -6.65
C SER A 162 -11.27 -33.65 -8.16
N ILE A 163 -11.57 -34.70 -8.92
CA ILE A 163 -11.70 -34.65 -10.39
C ILE A 163 -13.08 -35.16 -10.80
N GLY A 164 -13.70 -34.47 -11.75
CA GLY A 164 -15.01 -34.77 -12.31
C GLY A 164 -16.15 -34.22 -11.43
N SER A 165 -17.25 -33.88 -12.10
CA SER A 165 -18.44 -33.28 -11.51
C SER A 165 -19.52 -34.32 -11.22
N PHE A 166 -20.19 -34.21 -10.08
CA PHE A 166 -21.43 -34.95 -9.87
C PHE A 166 -22.54 -34.22 -10.64
N HIS A 167 -23.12 -34.87 -11.63
CA HIS A 167 -24.30 -34.35 -12.32
C HIS A 167 -25.57 -34.70 -11.53
N ASP A 168 -26.63 -33.89 -11.71
CA ASP A 168 -27.93 -34.07 -11.03
C ASP A 168 -28.63 -35.41 -11.33
N THR A 169 -28.13 -36.20 -12.29
CA THR A 169 -28.69 -37.49 -12.67
C THR A 169 -28.34 -38.61 -11.68
N LEU A 170 -27.24 -38.51 -10.93
CA LEU A 170 -26.86 -39.48 -9.91
C LEU A 170 -26.34 -38.74 -8.66
N PRO A 171 -27.07 -38.76 -7.54
CA PRO A 171 -26.64 -38.12 -6.30
C PRO A 171 -25.30 -38.65 -5.80
N GLU A 172 -24.47 -37.78 -5.22
CA GLU A 172 -23.12 -38.12 -4.73
C GLU A 172 -23.11 -39.36 -3.81
N ALA A 173 -24.07 -39.48 -2.89
CA ALA A 173 -24.19 -40.63 -2.00
C ALA A 173 -24.35 -41.96 -2.77
N MET A 174 -25.15 -41.97 -3.84
CA MET A 174 -25.33 -43.14 -4.70
C MET A 174 -24.05 -43.46 -5.48
N CYS A 175 -23.27 -42.47 -5.90
CA CYS A 175 -21.98 -42.70 -6.56
C CYS A 175 -20.97 -43.42 -5.65
N TYR A 176 -20.99 -43.14 -4.34
CA TYR A 176 -20.18 -43.85 -3.36
C TYR A 176 -20.66 -45.30 -3.19
N GLU A 177 -21.97 -45.52 -3.09
CA GLU A 177 -22.57 -46.85 -2.94
C GLU A 177 -22.31 -47.75 -4.16
N GLU A 178 -22.40 -47.18 -5.36
CA GLU A 178 -22.18 -47.88 -6.64
C GLU A 178 -20.68 -48.02 -7.01
N GLY A 179 -19.77 -47.49 -6.19
CA GLY A 179 -18.32 -47.63 -6.40
C GLY A 179 -17.74 -46.76 -7.52
N TYR A 180 -18.46 -45.73 -7.97
CA TYR A 180 -17.97 -44.78 -8.97
C TYR A 180 -16.99 -43.75 -8.40
N VAL A 181 -16.90 -43.62 -7.08
CA VAL A 181 -15.91 -42.75 -6.43
C VAL A 181 -14.66 -43.55 -6.08
N ILE A 182 -13.54 -43.21 -6.73
CA ILE A 182 -12.25 -43.88 -6.57
C ILE A 182 -11.19 -42.93 -6.03
N ARG A 183 -10.17 -43.47 -5.35
CA ARG A 183 -9.01 -42.67 -4.91
C ARG A 183 -8.00 -42.56 -6.03
N ARG A 184 -7.09 -41.59 -5.96
CA ARG A 184 -6.07 -41.39 -7.00
C ARG A 184 -5.18 -42.62 -7.16
N ALA A 185 -4.84 -43.29 -6.06
CA ALA A 185 -4.03 -44.50 -6.07
C ALA A 185 -4.69 -45.69 -6.81
N ASP A 186 -6.02 -45.69 -6.91
CA ASP A 186 -6.79 -46.79 -7.50
C ASP A 186 -7.02 -46.57 -9.02
N VAL A 187 -6.77 -45.35 -9.53
CA VAL A 187 -6.96 -44.97 -10.95
C VAL A 187 -6.20 -45.87 -11.93
N PRO A 188 -4.91 -46.22 -11.72
CA PRO A 188 -4.20 -47.09 -12.66
C PRO A 188 -4.82 -48.49 -12.77
N GLY A 189 -5.37 -49.02 -11.66
CA GLY A 189 -6.05 -50.31 -11.64
C GLY A 189 -7.36 -50.27 -12.43
N VAL A 190 -8.19 -49.25 -12.20
CA VAL A 190 -9.45 -49.05 -12.92
C VAL A 190 -9.21 -48.79 -14.40
N ALA A 191 -8.18 -48.01 -14.75
CA ALA A 191 -7.80 -47.78 -16.15
C ALA A 191 -7.43 -49.09 -16.85
N ALA A 192 -6.63 -49.94 -16.20
CA ALA A 192 -6.25 -51.24 -16.72
C ALA A 192 -7.46 -52.17 -16.93
N GLU A 193 -8.43 -52.16 -16.01
CA GLU A 193 -9.69 -52.92 -16.14
C GLU A 193 -10.54 -52.47 -17.34
N LEU A 194 -10.56 -51.17 -17.62
CA LEU A 194 -11.25 -50.59 -18.78
C LEU A 194 -10.44 -50.71 -20.09
N GLY A 195 -9.21 -51.22 -20.03
CA GLY A 195 -8.30 -51.31 -21.17
C GLY A 195 -7.77 -49.96 -21.65
N TRP A 196 -7.75 -48.95 -20.77
CA TRP A 196 -7.30 -47.59 -21.04
C TRP A 196 -5.97 -47.30 -20.35
N ASP A 197 -5.26 -46.26 -20.80
CA ASP A 197 -4.16 -45.70 -20.03
C ASP A 197 -4.67 -44.77 -18.92
N GLU A 198 -3.85 -44.58 -17.88
CA GLU A 198 -4.18 -43.75 -16.71
C GLU A 198 -4.55 -42.32 -17.10
N GLN A 199 -3.78 -41.71 -18.02
CA GLN A 199 -3.98 -40.33 -18.41
C GLN A 199 -5.30 -40.16 -19.18
N SER A 200 -5.60 -41.05 -20.12
CA SER A 200 -6.88 -41.05 -20.86
C SER A 200 -8.09 -41.23 -19.96
N LEU A 201 -7.99 -42.07 -18.90
CA LEU A 201 -9.06 -42.18 -17.92
C LEU A 201 -9.22 -40.88 -17.13
N LEU A 202 -8.13 -40.27 -16.65
CA LEU A 202 -8.17 -38.99 -15.95
C LEU A 202 -8.76 -37.86 -16.80
N ASP A 203 -8.36 -37.77 -18.07
CA ASP A 203 -8.89 -36.79 -19.03
C ASP A 203 -10.38 -37.02 -19.26
N SER A 204 -10.82 -38.28 -19.37
CA SER A 204 -12.23 -38.64 -19.52
C SER A 204 -13.06 -38.35 -18.27
N ILE A 205 -12.51 -38.57 -17.07
CA ILE A 205 -13.15 -38.19 -15.80
C ILE A 205 -13.27 -36.67 -15.71
N THR A 206 -12.24 -35.94 -16.14
CA THR A 206 -12.21 -34.46 -16.15
C THR A 206 -13.23 -33.89 -17.13
N ALA A 207 -13.40 -34.52 -18.28
CA ALA A 207 -14.39 -34.16 -19.29
C ALA A 207 -15.80 -34.67 -18.96
N ASP A 208 -16.00 -35.28 -17.79
CA ASP A 208 -17.26 -35.91 -17.35
C ASP A 208 -17.81 -36.96 -18.34
N ALA A 209 -16.93 -37.61 -19.12
CA ALA A 209 -17.29 -38.60 -20.13
C ALA A 209 -17.51 -40.02 -19.56
N VAL A 210 -17.15 -40.25 -18.29
CA VAL A 210 -17.31 -41.52 -17.58
C VAL A 210 -17.99 -41.33 -16.22
N ALA A 211 -18.60 -42.41 -15.70
CA ALA A 211 -19.25 -42.41 -14.39
C ALA A 211 -18.26 -42.23 -13.24
N TYR A 212 -17.02 -42.72 -13.39
CA TYR A 212 -15.99 -42.61 -12.36
C TYR A 212 -15.67 -41.15 -11.99
N LYS A 213 -15.38 -40.93 -10.71
CA LYS A 213 -14.99 -39.65 -10.11
C LYS A 213 -13.84 -39.90 -9.16
N VAL A 214 -12.85 -39.02 -9.16
CA VAL A 214 -11.73 -39.12 -8.22
C VAL A 214 -12.02 -38.23 -7.03
N ARG A 215 -12.03 -38.80 -5.82
CA ARG A 215 -12.08 -38.07 -4.55
C ARG A 215 -10.98 -38.63 -3.67
N ASP A 216 -10.03 -37.78 -3.28
CA ASP A 216 -8.90 -38.17 -2.47
C ASP A 216 -8.46 -37.03 -1.56
N THR A 217 -7.78 -37.38 -0.46
CA THR A 217 -7.11 -36.39 0.39
C THR A 217 -5.61 -36.58 0.26
N LEU A 218 -4.97 -35.68 -0.49
CA LEU A 218 -3.52 -35.70 -0.65
C LEU A 218 -2.89 -34.84 0.44
N TYR A 219 -1.73 -35.27 0.94
CA TYR A 219 -0.95 -34.46 1.88
C TYR A 219 0.07 -33.65 1.10
N THR A 220 -0.03 -32.33 1.21
CA THR A 220 0.90 -31.36 0.62
C THR A 220 1.52 -30.50 1.73
N SER A 221 2.47 -29.65 1.37
CA SER A 221 3.04 -28.67 2.30
C SER A 221 2.39 -27.32 2.11
N PHE A 222 2.30 -26.53 3.18
CA PHE A 222 1.82 -25.15 3.06
C PHE A 222 2.66 -24.35 2.06
N PHE A 223 3.97 -24.61 2.03
CA PHE A 223 4.90 -24.02 1.07
C PHE A 223 4.49 -24.29 -0.38
N ALA A 224 4.23 -25.55 -0.74
CA ALA A 224 3.88 -25.95 -2.10
C ALA A 224 2.63 -25.23 -2.62
N GLU A 225 1.63 -25.05 -1.77
CA GLU A 225 0.35 -24.46 -2.17
C GLU A 225 0.34 -22.93 -2.15
N ASN A 226 1.21 -22.30 -1.36
CA ASN A 226 1.13 -20.85 -1.10
C ASN A 226 2.38 -20.06 -1.45
N PHE A 227 3.57 -20.62 -1.29
CA PHE A 227 4.84 -19.88 -1.38
C PHE A 227 5.67 -20.21 -2.62
N VAL A 228 5.31 -21.24 -3.39
CA VAL A 228 5.92 -21.50 -4.71
C VAL A 228 5.74 -20.30 -5.63
N GLU A 229 6.79 -19.98 -6.41
CA GLU A 229 6.85 -18.79 -7.25
C GLU A 229 5.65 -18.67 -8.20
N GLU A 230 5.27 -19.76 -8.87
CA GLU A 230 4.09 -19.82 -9.75
C GLU A 230 2.82 -19.34 -9.05
N LYS A 231 2.52 -19.91 -7.86
CA LYS A 231 1.34 -19.55 -7.06
C LYS A 231 1.37 -18.08 -6.60
N ARG A 232 2.56 -17.56 -6.27
CA ARG A 232 2.74 -16.16 -5.86
C ARG A 232 2.54 -15.22 -7.04
N THR A 233 3.07 -15.54 -8.21
CA THR A 233 2.89 -14.77 -9.44
C THR A 233 1.43 -14.71 -9.86
N ASP A 234 0.70 -15.83 -9.81
CA ASP A 234 -0.74 -15.88 -10.10
C ASP A 234 -1.55 -14.95 -9.19
N LYS A 235 -1.18 -14.90 -7.91
CA LYS A 235 -1.82 -14.04 -6.89
C LYS A 235 -1.26 -12.61 -6.87
N LYS A 236 -0.28 -12.28 -7.73
CA LYS A 236 0.45 -10.99 -7.76
C LYS A 236 1.10 -10.65 -6.42
N LEU A 237 1.60 -11.66 -5.71
CA LEU A 237 2.27 -11.53 -4.43
C LEU A 237 3.80 -11.57 -4.61
N PRO A 238 4.58 -10.87 -3.76
CA PRO A 238 6.03 -10.93 -3.82
C PRO A 238 6.55 -12.32 -3.48
N LYS A 239 7.74 -12.68 -3.97
CA LYS A 239 8.40 -13.94 -3.61
C LYS A 239 8.62 -14.01 -2.08
N VAL A 240 8.50 -15.22 -1.52
CA VAL A 240 8.73 -15.47 -0.09
C VAL A 240 10.07 -16.17 0.05
N ASP A 241 10.88 -15.63 0.97
CA ASP A 241 12.09 -16.30 1.47
C ASP A 241 11.84 -16.68 2.93
N LEU A 242 11.87 -17.98 3.20
CA LEU A 242 11.57 -18.54 4.52
C LEU A 242 12.59 -18.10 5.59
N ASP A 243 13.86 -17.95 5.21
CA ASP A 243 14.92 -17.59 6.17
C ASP A 243 14.69 -16.18 6.71
N SER A 244 14.17 -15.29 5.86
CA SER A 244 13.85 -13.90 6.22
C SER A 244 12.43 -13.69 6.74
N LEU A 245 11.55 -14.71 6.67
CA LEU A 245 10.12 -14.55 6.93
C LEU A 245 9.83 -14.08 8.36
N SER A 246 10.60 -14.59 9.33
CA SER A 246 10.42 -14.23 10.75
C SER A 246 11.01 -12.88 11.14
N PHE A 247 11.61 -12.15 10.19
CA PHE A 247 12.30 -10.88 10.44
C PHE A 247 11.64 -9.70 9.73
N SER A 248 11.67 -8.54 10.39
CA SER A 248 11.26 -7.28 9.78
C SER A 248 12.18 -6.96 8.58
N PRO A 249 11.62 -6.61 7.40
CA PRO A 249 12.42 -6.29 6.22
C PRO A 249 13.27 -5.02 6.41
N THR A 250 12.93 -4.19 7.40
CA THR A 250 13.57 -2.89 7.64
C THR A 250 14.68 -3.01 8.68
N SER A 251 14.34 -3.46 9.88
CA SER A 251 15.28 -3.50 11.00
C SER A 251 16.10 -4.79 11.04
N GLY A 252 15.63 -5.84 10.38
CA GLY A 252 16.18 -7.19 10.54
C GLY A 252 15.91 -7.81 11.91
N GLU A 253 15.14 -7.13 12.78
CA GLU A 253 14.73 -7.70 14.06
C GLU A 253 13.65 -8.76 13.86
N ARG A 254 13.67 -9.79 14.72
CA ARG A 254 12.66 -10.86 14.67
C ARG A 254 11.31 -10.30 15.10
N PHE A 255 10.25 -10.67 14.39
CA PHE A 255 8.90 -10.35 14.81
C PHE A 255 8.59 -10.94 16.19
N MET A 256 7.74 -10.26 16.96
CA MET A 256 7.26 -10.76 18.25
C MET A 256 5.98 -11.56 18.03
N ILE A 257 5.88 -12.71 18.68
CA ILE A 257 4.75 -13.62 18.61
C ILE A 257 4.23 -13.91 20.01
N ASP A 258 2.93 -13.68 20.22
CA ASP A 258 2.24 -13.96 21.48
C ASP A 258 1.01 -14.81 21.19
N THR A 259 0.88 -15.96 21.83
CA THR A 259 -0.32 -16.80 21.78
C THR A 259 -1.12 -16.68 23.06
N THR A 260 -2.43 -16.61 22.95
CA THR A 260 -3.36 -16.51 24.08
C THR A 260 -4.68 -17.19 23.73
N TYR A 261 -5.67 -17.08 24.62
CA TYR A 261 -7.04 -17.46 24.33
C TYR A 261 -7.97 -16.27 24.55
N VAL A 262 -8.92 -16.09 23.64
CA VAL A 262 -9.95 -15.06 23.73
C VAL A 262 -11.31 -15.74 23.84
N ASN A 263 -12.19 -15.15 24.65
CA ASN A 263 -13.58 -15.60 24.73
C ASN A 263 -14.37 -14.94 23.60
N GLN A 264 -14.86 -15.75 22.65
CA GLN A 264 -15.77 -15.31 21.60
C GLN A 264 -17.09 -16.07 21.76
N SER A 265 -18.18 -15.34 21.99
CA SER A 265 -19.53 -15.92 22.11
C SER A 265 -19.66 -17.04 23.15
N GLY A 266 -18.91 -16.95 24.26
CA GLY A 266 -18.91 -17.96 25.33
C GLY A 266 -18.03 -19.19 25.07
N LEU A 267 -17.37 -19.28 23.91
CA LEU A 267 -16.38 -20.30 23.59
C LEU A 267 -14.97 -19.74 23.72
N ARG A 268 -14.05 -20.56 24.23
CA ARG A 268 -12.63 -20.22 24.36
C ARG A 268 -11.92 -20.55 23.05
N VAL A 269 -11.45 -19.53 22.34
CA VAL A 269 -10.80 -19.65 21.02
C VAL A 269 -9.33 -19.29 21.15
N SER A 270 -8.44 -20.10 20.57
CA SER A 270 -7.01 -19.78 20.49
C SER A 270 -6.82 -18.50 19.67
N ALA A 271 -5.94 -17.61 20.13
CA ALA A 271 -5.62 -16.34 19.48
C ALA A 271 -4.11 -16.16 19.41
N ILE A 272 -3.66 -15.45 18.38
CA ILE A 272 -2.26 -15.13 18.16
C ILE A 272 -2.13 -13.66 17.81
N LYS A 273 -1.04 -13.04 18.27
CA LYS A 273 -0.63 -11.70 17.91
C LYS A 273 0.80 -11.79 17.39
N VAL A 274 1.00 -11.40 16.12
CA VAL A 274 2.34 -11.21 15.54
C VAL A 274 2.52 -9.73 15.26
N GLN A 275 3.61 -9.13 15.73
CA GLN A 275 3.87 -7.69 15.62
C GLN A 275 5.33 -7.38 15.30
N ASP A 276 5.54 -6.33 14.51
CA ASP A 276 6.85 -5.72 14.29
C ASP A 276 7.25 -4.89 15.52
N PRO A 277 8.36 -5.20 16.22
CA PRO A 277 8.86 -4.37 17.33
C PRO A 277 9.29 -2.97 16.86
N THR A 278 9.69 -2.86 15.60
CA THR A 278 10.36 -1.69 15.02
C THR A 278 9.70 -1.30 13.69
N PRO A 279 8.40 -0.94 13.70
CA PRO A 279 7.71 -0.57 12.47
C PRO A 279 8.37 0.68 11.87
N PHE A 280 8.54 0.67 10.55
CA PHE A 280 9.12 1.81 9.85
C PHE A 280 8.16 3.01 9.87
N GLY A 281 8.61 4.11 10.48
CA GLY A 281 7.83 5.34 10.61
C GLY A 281 8.40 6.25 11.70
N ARG A 282 7.90 7.48 11.78
CA ARG A 282 8.28 8.41 12.85
C ARG A 282 7.72 7.89 14.18
N ALA A 283 8.55 7.87 15.23
CA ALA A 283 8.09 7.61 16.57
C ALA A 283 6.99 8.63 16.93
N ASN A 284 5.77 8.14 17.21
CA ASN A 284 4.59 8.91 17.64
C ASN A 284 3.66 9.50 16.56
N VAL A 285 3.62 8.98 15.33
CA VAL A 285 2.43 9.22 14.49
C VAL A 285 1.31 8.32 15.01
N LYS A 286 0.28 8.92 15.62
CA LYS A 286 -0.94 8.18 15.97
C LYS A 286 -1.51 7.60 14.68
N LYS A 287 -1.59 6.27 14.63
CA LYS A 287 -2.36 5.54 13.63
C LYS A 287 -3.85 5.89 13.74
#